data_AF-X1K9S1-F1
#
_entry.id   AF-X1K9S1-F1
#
_cell.length_a   1.000
_cell.length_b   1.000
_cell.length_c   1.000
_cell.angle_alpha   90.00
_cell.angle_beta   90.00
_cell.angle_gamma   90.00
#
_symmetry.space_group_name_H-M   'P 1'
#
loop_
_entity.id
_entity.type
_entity.pdbx_description
1 polymer ?
#
loop_
_entity_poly.entity_id
_entity_poly.type
_entity_poly.pdbx_seq_one_letter_code
_entity_poly.pdbx_strand_id
1 'polypeptide(L)'
;PNYDKFWQKRNILPHLKNIKAAVMVVGGWYDREDLFGPLNTYQMIEKQNPDTFNMLVMGPWYHGGWLGSKGSELGDTDFGFATSEYYQKNVDLHFFKHFLKDEESELSLPEALIFETGANRWRRFDQWPPASAEKTSFYFHKGGKLSFNKPNEDSVAYDSYISDPNKPVPHTRDNSRWINNTFYSEDQRFASRRPDVLVYQTDVLEEDVTLAGTIQSNLFVSTTGTDSDWVVKLIDAYPDDLEEKSAQQTLIRTEVFRGRFRESYKKPKPFKPNEVARISFELWDVLHTFKRGHRIMIHVQST
;
A
#
# COMPACT_ATOMS: atom_id res chain seq x y z
N PRO A 1 -16.25 4.03 14.55
CA PRO A 1 -16.47 5.38 15.15
C PRO A 1 -16.31 6.44 14.06
N ASN A 2 -16.93 7.61 14.20
CA ASN A 2 -16.73 8.71 13.26
C ASN A 2 -15.42 9.45 13.60
N TYR A 3 -14.84 10.19 12.66
CA TYR A 3 -13.70 11.07 12.91
C TYR A 3 -14.14 12.38 13.61
N ASP A 4 -14.61 12.24 14.84
CA ASP A 4 -15.12 13.30 15.69
C ASP A 4 -14.02 14.01 16.50
N LYS A 5 -14.41 14.86 17.46
CA LYS A 5 -13.46 15.59 18.31
C LYS A 5 -12.53 14.68 19.12
N PHE A 6 -12.96 13.46 19.46
CA PHE A 6 -12.13 12.54 20.23
C PHE A 6 -10.92 12.10 19.41
N TRP A 7 -11.13 11.73 18.14
CA TRP A 7 -10.07 11.32 17.23
C TRP A 7 -9.24 12.49 16.70
N GLN A 8 -9.89 13.62 16.40
CA GLN A 8 -9.20 14.83 15.92
C GLN A 8 -8.16 15.34 16.92
N LYS A 9 -8.48 15.33 18.23
CA LYS A 9 -7.56 15.76 19.29
C LYS A 9 -6.33 14.85 19.45
N ARG A 10 -6.38 13.63 18.90
CA ARG A 10 -5.31 12.63 18.99
C ARG A 10 -4.53 12.52 17.68
N ASN A 11 -4.97 13.20 16.62
CA ASN A 11 -4.20 13.28 15.40
C ASN A 11 -3.02 14.22 15.63
N ILE A 12 -1.81 13.68 15.63
CA ILE A 12 -0.58 14.45 15.84
C ILE A 12 -0.16 15.23 14.60
N LEU A 13 -0.58 14.82 13.39
CA LEU A 13 -0.09 15.37 12.13
C LEU A 13 -0.23 16.91 12.01
N PRO A 14 -1.36 17.54 12.41
CA PRO A 14 -1.49 19.00 12.36
C PRO A 14 -0.56 19.76 13.34
N HIS A 15 0.07 19.04 14.26
CA HIS A 15 0.88 19.57 15.36
C HIS A 15 2.38 19.34 15.20
N LEU A 16 2.83 18.69 14.10
CA LEU A 16 4.24 18.46 13.79
C LEU A 16 4.92 19.75 13.28
N LYS A 17 4.99 20.78 14.14
CA LYS A 17 5.55 22.11 13.82
C LYS A 17 6.69 22.45 14.76
N ASN A 18 7.56 23.36 14.30
CA ASN A 18 8.70 23.87 15.06
C ASN A 18 9.67 22.75 15.50
N ILE A 19 9.82 21.72 14.69
CA ILE A 19 10.75 20.63 14.96
C ILE A 19 12.17 21.16 14.75
N LYS A 20 13.03 20.97 15.76
CA LYS A 20 14.44 21.41 15.73
C LYS A 20 15.43 20.27 15.64
N ALA A 21 15.01 19.06 16.01
CA ALA A 21 15.83 17.86 15.88
C ALA A 21 15.84 17.40 14.43
N ALA A 22 16.94 16.78 14.00
CA ALA A 22 16.93 15.94 12.81
C ALA A 22 15.98 14.75 13.03
N VAL A 23 15.23 14.37 12.00
CA VAL A 23 14.23 13.31 12.06
C VAL A 23 14.54 12.25 11.02
N MET A 24 14.52 10.99 11.45
CA MET A 24 14.48 9.83 10.57
C MET A 24 13.19 9.07 10.85
N VAL A 25 12.28 9.14 9.89
CA VAL A 25 11.00 8.42 9.93
C VAL A 25 11.22 7.04 9.31
N VAL A 26 10.88 5.98 10.04
CA VAL A 26 11.12 4.59 9.61
C VAL A 26 9.81 3.83 9.60
N GLY A 27 9.57 3.05 8.54
CA GLY A 27 8.38 2.22 8.41
C GLY A 27 8.62 0.97 7.55
N GLY A 28 7.65 0.06 7.57
CA GLY A 28 7.65 -1.15 6.76
C GLY A 28 6.57 -1.12 5.69
N TRP A 29 6.87 -1.60 4.49
CA TRP A 29 5.86 -1.74 3.44
C TRP A 29 4.75 -2.71 3.78
N TYR A 30 5.04 -3.71 4.60
CA TYR A 30 4.06 -4.70 5.03
C TYR A 30 3.66 -4.47 6.50
N ASP A 31 3.78 -3.22 6.97
CA ASP A 31 3.32 -2.81 8.29
C ASP A 31 1.78 -2.85 8.34
N ARG A 32 1.28 -3.89 9.01
CA ARG A 32 -0.15 -4.18 9.17
C ARG A 32 -0.83 -3.36 10.25
N GLU A 33 -0.08 -2.61 11.04
CA GLU A 33 -0.58 -1.86 12.20
C GLU A 33 -0.59 -0.36 11.90
N ASP A 34 0.51 0.19 11.35
CA ASP A 34 0.75 1.62 11.33
C ASP A 34 1.35 2.18 10.02
N LEU A 35 1.07 1.62 8.83
CA LEU A 35 1.58 2.16 7.56
C LEU A 35 1.24 3.65 7.33
N PHE A 36 0.04 4.07 7.76
CA PHE A 36 -0.41 5.47 7.71
C PHE A 36 0.58 6.43 8.40
N GLY A 37 1.15 5.99 9.53
CA GLY A 37 1.94 6.82 10.44
C GLY A 37 3.22 7.36 9.81
N PRO A 38 4.18 6.51 9.40
CA PRO A 38 5.44 6.94 8.81
C PRO A 38 5.26 7.83 7.58
N LEU A 39 4.43 7.41 6.61
CA LEU A 39 4.23 8.15 5.36
C LEU A 39 3.68 9.56 5.59
N ASN A 40 2.63 9.68 6.41
CA ASN A 40 2.04 10.99 6.69
C ASN A 40 2.89 11.84 7.64
N THR A 41 3.62 11.21 8.57
CA THR A 41 4.55 11.94 9.46
C THR A 41 5.65 12.60 8.63
N TYR A 42 6.31 11.84 7.75
CA TYR A 42 7.34 12.38 6.86
C TYR A 42 6.77 13.52 5.99
N GLN A 43 5.67 13.28 5.27
CA GLN A 43 5.04 14.31 4.41
C GLN A 43 4.66 15.59 5.18
N MET A 44 4.23 15.44 6.43
CA MET A 44 3.80 16.58 7.23
C MET A 44 4.97 17.35 7.83
N ILE A 45 6.08 16.68 8.14
CA ILE A 45 7.33 17.33 8.55
C ILE A 45 7.90 18.12 7.36
N GLU A 46 8.01 17.51 6.18
CA GLU A 46 8.42 18.19 4.93
C GLU A 46 7.62 19.48 4.71
N LYS A 47 6.30 19.39 4.84
CA LYS A 47 5.40 20.52 4.60
C LYS A 47 5.49 21.61 5.68
N GLN A 48 5.65 21.23 6.95
CA GLN A 48 5.52 22.15 8.09
C GLN A 48 6.87 22.64 8.65
N ASN A 49 7.98 22.01 8.29
CA ASN A 49 9.34 22.29 8.78
C ASN A 49 10.37 22.14 7.64
N PRO A 50 10.30 22.98 6.58
CA PRO A 50 11.13 22.82 5.38
C PRO A 50 12.64 22.95 5.62
N ASP A 51 13.05 23.51 6.76
CA ASP A 51 14.47 23.66 7.14
C ASP A 51 14.98 22.50 8.04
N THR A 52 14.12 21.54 8.41
CA THR A 52 14.48 20.42 9.26
C THR A 52 15.09 19.30 8.42
N PHE A 53 16.23 18.73 8.85
CA PHE A 53 16.69 17.47 8.28
C PHE A 53 15.65 16.38 8.57
N ASN A 54 14.99 15.89 7.54
CA ASN A 54 13.94 14.89 7.64
C ASN A 54 14.19 13.83 6.57
N MET A 55 14.26 12.57 6.97
CA MET A 55 14.47 11.46 6.05
C MET A 55 13.43 10.37 6.24
N LEU A 56 13.10 9.66 5.16
CA LEU A 56 12.19 8.52 5.16
C LEU A 56 12.95 7.23 4.85
N VAL A 57 12.78 6.20 5.68
CA VAL A 57 13.23 4.83 5.41
C VAL A 57 12.05 3.90 5.36
N MET A 58 11.81 3.29 4.20
CA MET A 58 10.76 2.26 4.03
C MET A 58 11.38 0.95 3.55
N GLY A 59 11.41 -0.06 4.42
CA GLY A 59 11.90 -1.40 4.07
C GLY A 59 10.77 -2.41 3.84
N PRO A 60 11.07 -3.63 3.37
CA PRO A 60 10.07 -4.65 3.08
C PRO A 60 9.67 -5.41 4.37
N TRP A 61 9.35 -4.66 5.42
CA TRP A 61 9.18 -5.18 6.77
C TRP A 61 7.71 -5.21 7.17
N TYR A 62 7.38 -6.15 8.06
CA TYR A 62 6.20 -6.05 8.90
C TYR A 62 6.43 -5.05 10.06
N HIS A 63 5.40 -4.83 10.88
CA HIS A 63 5.46 -3.93 12.03
C HIS A 63 6.64 -4.24 12.98
N GLY A 64 7.55 -3.28 13.17
CA GLY A 64 8.76 -3.43 13.99
C GLY A 64 9.85 -4.37 13.41
N GLY A 65 9.64 -4.92 12.21
CA GLY A 65 10.53 -5.92 11.60
C GLY A 65 11.95 -5.40 11.29
N TRP A 66 12.12 -4.07 11.21
CA TRP A 66 13.40 -3.39 11.05
C TRP A 66 14.33 -3.49 12.27
N LEU A 67 13.78 -3.80 13.47
CA LEU A 67 14.56 -4.04 14.69
C LEU A 67 14.64 -5.53 15.05
N GLY A 68 13.54 -6.27 14.84
CA GLY A 68 13.37 -7.61 15.40
C GLY A 68 13.78 -8.79 14.51
N SER A 69 14.19 -8.55 13.26
CA SER A 69 14.49 -9.62 12.30
C SER A 69 15.64 -9.25 11.36
N LYS A 70 16.10 -10.22 10.55
CA LYS A 70 17.05 -9.95 9.45
C LYS A 70 16.41 -9.15 8.30
N GLY A 71 15.09 -9.22 8.15
CA GLY A 71 14.36 -8.61 7.03
C GLY A 71 14.70 -9.22 5.66
N SER A 72 15.31 -10.40 5.62
CA SER A 72 15.63 -11.08 4.36
C SER A 72 14.43 -11.73 3.69
N GLU A 73 13.36 -11.97 4.43
CA GLU A 73 12.16 -12.62 3.93
C GLU A 73 10.91 -12.09 4.64
N LEU A 74 9.76 -12.25 3.96
CA LEU A 74 8.43 -12.08 4.55
C LEU A 74 7.46 -13.05 3.90
N GLY A 75 6.89 -13.96 4.71
CA GLY A 75 6.04 -15.02 4.18
C GLY A 75 6.83 -15.95 3.25
N ASP A 76 6.38 -16.06 2.00
CA ASP A 76 7.06 -16.83 0.94
C ASP A 76 7.95 -15.95 0.04
N THR A 77 8.12 -14.67 0.39
CA THR A 77 8.95 -13.73 -0.38
C THR A 77 10.33 -13.64 0.22
N ASP A 78 11.34 -14.06 -0.56
CA ASP A 78 12.76 -13.85 -0.28
C ASP A 78 13.23 -12.56 -0.99
N PHE A 79 13.83 -11.65 -0.22
CA PHE A 79 14.40 -10.40 -0.70
C PHE A 79 15.89 -10.55 -1.06
N GLY A 80 16.50 -11.70 -0.78
CA GLY A 80 17.85 -12.08 -1.18
C GLY A 80 18.97 -11.56 -0.28
N PHE A 81 18.69 -10.68 0.69
CA PHE A 81 19.67 -10.18 1.64
C PHE A 81 19.05 -9.59 2.91
N ALA A 82 19.83 -9.44 3.98
CA ALA A 82 19.35 -8.94 5.27
C ALA A 82 19.06 -7.43 5.25
N THR A 83 17.86 -7.05 4.82
CA THR A 83 17.47 -5.64 4.64
C THR A 83 17.44 -4.85 5.97
N SER A 84 17.01 -5.46 7.07
CA SER A 84 17.00 -4.82 8.39
C SER A 84 18.42 -4.58 8.91
N GLU A 85 19.31 -5.56 8.76
CA GLU A 85 20.71 -5.40 9.17
C GLU A 85 21.42 -4.32 8.34
N TYR A 86 21.13 -4.25 7.03
CA TYR A 86 21.65 -3.19 6.18
C TYR A 86 21.23 -1.81 6.70
N TYR A 87 19.93 -1.63 6.98
CA TYR A 87 19.40 -0.39 7.56
C TYR A 87 20.09 -0.05 8.88
N GLN A 88 20.14 -0.98 9.84
CA GLN A 88 20.73 -0.75 11.16
C GLN A 88 22.20 -0.31 11.06
N LYS A 89 23.00 -1.01 10.24
CA LYS A 89 24.44 -0.79 10.13
C LYS A 89 24.79 0.45 9.31
N ASN A 90 24.11 0.68 8.18
CA ASN A 90 24.51 1.69 7.19
C ASN A 90 23.66 2.97 7.22
N VAL A 91 22.55 2.97 7.95
CA VAL A 91 21.60 4.09 7.97
C VAL A 91 21.39 4.55 9.40
N ASP A 92 20.81 3.71 10.25
CA ASP A 92 20.42 4.06 11.61
C ASP A 92 21.64 4.49 12.46
N LEU A 93 22.66 3.64 12.50
CA LEU A 93 23.89 3.94 13.22
C LEU A 93 24.60 5.21 12.69
N HIS A 94 24.59 5.41 11.38
CA HIS A 94 25.27 6.56 10.75
C HIS A 94 24.54 7.86 11.04
N PHE A 95 23.19 7.84 10.95
CA PHE A 95 22.34 8.97 11.32
C PHE A 95 22.62 9.41 12.77
N PHE A 96 22.56 8.47 13.73
CA PHE A 96 22.78 8.81 15.14
C PHE A 96 24.20 9.25 15.44
N LYS A 97 25.22 8.65 14.82
CA LYS A 97 26.61 9.09 14.99
C LYS A 97 26.81 10.54 14.51
N HIS A 98 26.30 10.87 13.34
CA HIS A 98 26.42 12.23 12.79
C HIS A 98 25.80 13.28 13.72
N PHE A 99 24.56 13.05 14.19
CA PHE A 99 23.85 14.05 14.99
C PHE A 99 24.15 14.02 16.50
N LEU A 100 24.76 12.95 17.04
CA LEU A 100 25.01 12.82 18.49
C LEU A 100 26.49 12.71 18.91
N LYS A 101 27.40 12.42 17.98
CA LYS A 101 28.82 12.16 18.29
C LYS A 101 29.79 13.16 17.69
N ASP A 102 29.29 14.28 17.15
CA ASP A 102 30.09 15.31 16.48
C ASP A 102 31.05 14.71 15.43
N GLU A 103 30.65 13.60 14.79
CA GLU A 103 31.42 13.03 13.69
C GLU A 103 31.31 14.00 12.49
N GLU A 104 32.39 14.73 12.20
CA GLU A 104 32.49 15.74 11.11
C GLU A 104 32.42 15.14 9.69
N SER A 105 32.20 13.83 9.55
CA SER A 105 32.06 13.21 8.23
C SER A 105 30.77 13.67 7.55
N GLU A 106 30.85 13.92 6.24
CA GLU A 106 29.68 14.27 5.43
C GLU A 106 28.60 13.18 5.58
N LEU A 107 27.37 13.60 5.91
CA LEU A 107 26.23 12.69 6.04
C LEU A 107 25.81 12.22 4.64
N SER A 108 26.24 11.02 4.25
CA SER A 108 25.95 10.46 2.92
C SER A 108 24.58 9.77 2.83
N LEU A 109 23.58 10.17 3.64
CA LEU A 109 22.25 9.57 3.63
C LEU A 109 21.33 10.32 2.64
N PRO A 110 20.49 9.63 1.86
CA PRO A 110 19.51 10.29 1.00
C PRO A 110 18.33 10.82 1.83
N GLU A 111 17.52 11.70 1.25
CA GLU A 111 16.26 12.13 1.88
C GLU A 111 15.29 10.95 2.02
N ALA A 112 15.18 10.11 0.98
CA ALA A 112 14.38 8.91 1.05
C ALA A 112 15.18 7.67 0.64
N LEU A 113 15.25 6.69 1.55
CA LEU A 113 15.82 5.37 1.32
C LEU A 113 14.71 4.33 1.35
N ILE A 114 14.34 3.85 0.17
CA ILE A 114 13.11 3.11 -0.04
C ILE A 114 13.42 1.77 -0.70
N PHE A 115 12.96 0.67 -0.13
CA PHE A 115 13.16 -0.65 -0.70
C PHE A 115 12.16 -0.89 -1.83
N GLU A 116 12.67 -1.20 -3.02
CA GLU A 116 11.87 -1.57 -4.18
C GLU A 116 11.60 -3.08 -4.14
N THR A 117 10.37 -3.43 -3.78
CA THR A 117 9.91 -4.82 -3.83
C THR A 117 9.72 -5.27 -5.29
N GLY A 118 9.82 -6.58 -5.55
CA GLY A 118 9.80 -7.13 -6.92
C GLY A 118 11.18 -7.08 -7.60
N ALA A 119 11.85 -5.92 -7.60
CA ALA A 119 13.24 -5.80 -8.03
C ALA A 119 14.26 -6.12 -6.91
N ASN A 120 13.80 -6.14 -5.66
CA ASN A 120 14.55 -6.48 -4.45
C ASN A 120 15.85 -5.67 -4.30
N ARG A 121 15.73 -4.34 -4.23
CA ARG A 121 16.87 -3.44 -4.05
C ARG A 121 16.52 -2.19 -3.26
N TRP A 122 17.50 -1.65 -2.53
CA TRP A 122 17.38 -0.31 -1.94
C TRP A 122 17.51 0.76 -3.02
N ARG A 123 16.63 1.75 -2.97
CA ARG A 123 16.65 2.92 -3.83
C ARG A 123 16.78 4.19 -3.01
N ARG A 124 17.59 5.11 -3.52
CA ARG A 124 17.84 6.42 -2.96
C ARG A 124 17.07 7.45 -3.79
N PHE A 125 16.40 8.38 -3.12
CA PHE A 125 15.69 9.48 -3.74
C PHE A 125 15.94 10.77 -2.98
N ASP A 126 15.92 11.88 -3.71
CA ASP A 126 16.05 13.24 -3.15
C ASP A 126 14.73 13.75 -2.57
N GLN A 127 13.62 13.04 -2.79
CA GLN A 127 12.32 13.28 -2.17
C GLN A 127 11.42 12.04 -2.35
N TRP A 128 10.41 11.90 -1.50
CA TRP A 128 9.36 10.89 -1.67
C TRP A 128 7.94 11.47 -1.66
N PRO A 129 7.05 11.09 -2.60
CA PRO A 129 7.32 10.28 -3.79
C PRO A 129 8.32 10.92 -4.77
N PRO A 130 8.94 10.14 -5.67
CA PRO A 130 9.95 10.66 -6.59
C PRO A 130 9.36 11.72 -7.53
N ALA A 131 10.06 12.85 -7.73
CA ALA A 131 9.60 13.92 -8.62
C ALA A 131 9.44 13.47 -10.08
N SER A 132 10.18 12.45 -10.50
CA SER A 132 10.14 11.86 -11.83
C SER A 132 8.99 10.87 -12.03
N ALA A 133 8.16 10.60 -11.01
CA ALA A 133 7.05 9.67 -11.13
C ALA A 133 5.91 10.29 -11.96
N GLU A 134 5.46 9.56 -12.99
CA GLU A 134 4.35 9.96 -13.84
C GLU A 134 3.02 9.42 -13.30
N LYS A 135 1.98 10.26 -13.31
CA LYS A 135 0.64 9.85 -12.91
C LYS A 135 -0.01 9.01 -14.00
N THR A 136 -0.31 7.77 -13.67
CA THR A 136 -0.92 6.81 -14.58
C THR A 136 -2.21 6.27 -13.99
N SER A 137 -3.23 6.06 -14.83
CA SER A 137 -4.52 5.50 -14.43
C SER A 137 -4.70 4.11 -15.00
N PHE A 138 -5.18 3.20 -14.16
CA PHE A 138 -5.66 1.88 -14.56
C PHE A 138 -7.19 1.89 -14.52
N TYR A 139 -7.82 1.48 -15.61
CA TYR A 139 -9.26 1.43 -15.75
C TYR A 139 -9.73 -0.03 -15.79
N PHE A 140 -10.87 -0.28 -15.15
CA PHE A 140 -11.58 -1.54 -15.26
C PHE A 140 -12.30 -1.63 -16.60
N HIS A 141 -12.19 -2.80 -17.23
CA HIS A 141 -12.85 -3.17 -18.47
C HIS A 141 -13.64 -4.46 -18.26
N LYS A 142 -14.61 -4.69 -19.15
CA LYS A 142 -15.44 -5.89 -19.14
C LYS A 142 -14.59 -7.17 -19.15
N GLY A 143 -15.10 -8.21 -18.48
CA GLY A 143 -14.46 -9.53 -18.48
C GLY A 143 -13.20 -9.61 -17.62
N GLY A 144 -13.09 -8.75 -16.59
CA GLY A 144 -11.96 -8.76 -15.68
C GLY A 144 -10.67 -8.21 -16.28
N LYS A 145 -10.76 -7.34 -17.29
CA LYS A 145 -9.57 -6.70 -17.89
C LYS A 145 -9.23 -5.39 -17.16
N LEU A 146 -7.94 -5.14 -16.96
CA LEU A 146 -7.36 -3.89 -16.48
C LEU A 146 -6.52 -3.27 -17.61
N SER A 147 -6.65 -1.98 -17.86
CA SER A 147 -5.88 -1.31 -18.92
C SER A 147 -5.58 0.15 -18.59
N PHE A 148 -4.49 0.67 -19.16
CA PHE A 148 -4.14 2.08 -19.13
C PHE A 148 -5.09 2.96 -19.95
N ASN A 149 -5.77 2.37 -20.93
CA ASN A 149 -6.71 3.08 -21.79
C ASN A 149 -8.06 3.18 -21.11
N LYS A 150 -8.66 4.38 -21.16
CA LYS A 150 -10.02 4.60 -20.72
C LYS A 150 -10.98 3.72 -21.56
N PRO A 151 -12.02 3.11 -20.99
CA PRO A 151 -13.05 2.41 -21.75
C PRO A 151 -13.71 3.35 -22.76
N ASN A 152 -13.86 2.88 -24.00
CA ASN A 152 -14.44 3.62 -25.13
C ASN A 152 -15.92 3.25 -25.38
N GLU A 153 -16.60 2.65 -24.41
CA GLU A 153 -18.00 2.21 -24.58
C GLU A 153 -18.99 3.35 -24.28
N ASP A 154 -19.98 3.52 -25.17
CA ASP A 154 -21.05 4.50 -25.05
C ASP A 154 -22.13 4.12 -24.01
N SER A 155 -22.09 2.89 -23.49
CA SER A 155 -23.04 2.38 -22.48
C SER A 155 -22.38 2.18 -21.12
N VAL A 156 -23.12 2.46 -20.05
CA VAL A 156 -22.69 2.17 -18.66
C VAL A 156 -22.57 0.65 -18.49
N ALA A 157 -21.34 0.16 -18.38
CA ALA A 157 -21.03 -1.22 -18.03
C ALA A 157 -20.67 -1.34 -16.55
N TYR A 158 -21.04 -2.47 -15.93
CA TYR A 158 -20.67 -2.82 -14.56
C TYR A 158 -20.50 -4.33 -14.44
N ASP A 159 -19.65 -4.75 -13.51
CA ASP A 159 -19.65 -6.10 -12.98
C ASP A 159 -20.32 -6.10 -11.60
N SER A 160 -20.84 -7.24 -11.18
CA SER A 160 -21.57 -7.35 -9.91
C SER A 160 -21.24 -8.65 -9.19
N TYR A 161 -21.35 -8.62 -7.86
CA TYR A 161 -21.18 -9.77 -6.99
C TYR A 161 -22.11 -9.63 -5.78
N ILE A 162 -22.38 -10.74 -5.11
CA ILE A 162 -23.20 -10.77 -3.88
C ILE A 162 -22.27 -10.80 -2.68
N SER A 163 -22.31 -9.76 -1.84
CA SER A 163 -21.65 -9.78 -0.53
C SER A 163 -22.64 -10.29 0.53
N ASP A 164 -22.37 -11.46 1.10
CA ASP A 164 -23.16 -12.06 2.19
C ASP A 164 -22.40 -11.92 3.51
N PRO A 165 -22.86 -11.08 4.47
CA PRO A 165 -22.22 -10.93 5.77
C PRO A 165 -22.13 -12.22 6.59
N ASN A 166 -22.92 -13.26 6.28
CA ASN A 166 -22.81 -14.58 6.93
C ASN A 166 -21.71 -15.46 6.32
N LYS A 167 -21.13 -15.06 5.18
CA LYS A 167 -20.05 -15.76 4.48
C LYS A 167 -18.96 -14.77 4.04
N PRO A 168 -18.39 -13.97 4.95
CA PRO A 168 -17.42 -12.95 4.59
C PRO A 168 -16.20 -13.56 3.90
N VAL A 169 -15.57 -12.77 3.03
CA VAL A 169 -14.27 -13.13 2.44
C VAL A 169 -13.24 -13.12 3.57
N PRO A 170 -12.51 -14.22 3.82
CA PRO A 170 -11.43 -14.21 4.79
C PRO A 170 -10.34 -13.19 4.41
N HIS A 171 -9.75 -12.51 5.39
CA HIS A 171 -8.63 -11.59 5.12
C HIS A 171 -7.30 -12.33 4.88
N THR A 172 -7.21 -13.59 5.32
CA THR A 172 -6.04 -14.47 5.24
C THR A 172 -6.51 -15.90 4.98
N ARG A 173 -5.64 -16.71 4.36
CA ARG A 173 -5.86 -18.16 4.24
C ARG A 173 -5.55 -18.91 5.53
N ASP A 174 -4.81 -18.28 6.45
CA ASP A 174 -4.46 -18.86 7.74
C ASP A 174 -5.69 -18.91 8.65
N ASN A 175 -5.98 -20.08 9.21
CA ASN A 175 -7.08 -20.27 10.15
C ASN A 175 -6.61 -20.19 11.61
N SER A 176 -5.37 -19.76 11.84
CA SER A 176 -4.81 -19.62 13.18
C SER A 176 -5.55 -18.55 14.00
N ARG A 177 -5.56 -18.75 15.31
CA ARG A 177 -6.21 -17.85 16.25
C ARG A 177 -5.50 -16.50 16.39
N TRP A 178 -4.23 -16.43 15.99
CA TRP A 178 -3.37 -15.27 16.15
C TRP A 178 -3.06 -14.66 14.79
N ILE A 179 -3.09 -13.34 14.70
CA ILE A 179 -2.77 -12.66 13.44
C ILE A 179 -1.29 -12.86 13.14
N ASN A 180 -0.98 -13.53 12.03
CA ASN A 180 0.37 -13.72 11.54
C ASN A 180 0.89 -12.43 10.89
N ASN A 181 2.18 -12.13 11.02
CA ASN A 181 2.79 -10.97 10.38
C ASN A 181 2.85 -11.07 8.84
N THR A 182 2.57 -12.24 8.27
CA THR A 182 2.74 -12.52 6.83
C THR A 182 1.49 -12.27 5.98
N PHE A 183 0.31 -12.02 6.56
CA PHE A 183 -0.91 -11.95 5.74
C PHE A 183 -0.93 -10.79 4.75
N TYR A 184 -0.17 -9.72 5.01
CA TYR A 184 -0.02 -8.59 4.09
C TYR A 184 0.84 -8.92 2.85
N SER A 185 1.44 -10.11 2.78
CA SER A 185 2.18 -10.61 1.61
C SER A 185 1.68 -11.98 1.14
N GLU A 186 0.50 -12.40 1.57
CA GLU A 186 -0.05 -13.72 1.22
C GLU A 186 -0.53 -13.80 -0.23
N ASP A 187 -0.40 -15.00 -0.79
CA ASP A 187 -1.05 -15.38 -2.04
C ASP A 187 -2.58 -15.24 -1.95
N GLN A 188 -3.15 -14.39 -2.80
CA GLN A 188 -4.56 -14.03 -2.83
C GLN A 188 -5.43 -14.98 -3.66
N ARG A 189 -4.89 -16.09 -4.17
CA ARG A 189 -5.67 -17.11 -4.91
C ARG A 189 -6.83 -17.70 -4.14
N PHE A 190 -6.77 -17.72 -2.80
CA PHE A 190 -7.91 -18.17 -1.98
C PHE A 190 -9.11 -17.22 -2.09
N ALA A 191 -8.87 -15.92 -2.34
CA ALA A 191 -9.90 -14.91 -2.51
C ALA A 191 -10.41 -14.85 -3.96
N SER A 192 -9.51 -14.85 -4.96
CA SER A 192 -9.89 -14.71 -6.38
C SER A 192 -10.78 -15.84 -6.93
N ARG A 193 -10.81 -16.99 -6.28
CA ARG A 193 -11.67 -18.13 -6.66
C ARG A 193 -13.11 -17.99 -6.15
N ARG A 194 -13.40 -16.99 -5.32
CA ARG A 194 -14.73 -16.81 -4.73
C ARG A 194 -15.65 -15.98 -5.64
N PRO A 195 -16.97 -16.24 -5.62
CA PRO A 195 -17.93 -15.49 -6.43
C PRO A 195 -18.20 -14.06 -5.91
N ASP A 196 -17.74 -13.73 -4.71
CA ASP A 196 -17.90 -12.44 -4.03
C ASP A 196 -16.63 -11.57 -4.04
N VAL A 197 -15.72 -11.87 -4.98
CA VAL A 197 -14.50 -11.11 -5.25
C VAL A 197 -14.41 -10.85 -6.76
N LEU A 198 -14.39 -9.58 -7.16
CA LEU A 198 -14.10 -9.20 -8.54
C LEU A 198 -12.59 -9.17 -8.75
N VAL A 199 -12.14 -9.69 -9.89
CA VAL A 199 -10.72 -9.77 -10.26
C VAL A 199 -10.53 -9.07 -11.61
N TYR A 200 -9.64 -8.09 -11.64
CA TYR A 200 -9.23 -7.38 -12.85
C TYR A 200 -7.73 -7.52 -13.03
N GLN A 201 -7.26 -7.76 -14.25
CA GLN A 201 -5.82 -7.87 -14.52
C GLN A 201 -5.43 -7.33 -15.88
N THR A 202 -4.19 -6.87 -16.01
CA THR A 202 -3.61 -6.47 -17.29
C THR A 202 -3.40 -7.69 -18.20
N ASP A 203 -3.12 -7.41 -19.47
CA ASP A 203 -2.38 -8.37 -20.30
C ASP A 203 -1.00 -8.66 -19.67
N VAL A 204 -0.31 -9.72 -20.12
CA VAL A 204 1.04 -10.02 -19.64
C VAL A 204 1.93 -8.82 -19.93
N LEU A 205 2.67 -8.37 -18.93
CA LEU A 205 3.58 -7.25 -19.09
C LEU A 205 4.73 -7.63 -20.04
N GLU A 206 4.93 -6.84 -21.08
CA GLU A 206 6.04 -7.02 -22.04
C GLU A 206 7.35 -6.44 -21.52
N GLU A 207 7.28 -5.54 -20.53
CA GLU A 207 8.40 -4.87 -19.87
C GLU A 207 8.13 -4.72 -18.37
N ASP A 208 9.19 -4.44 -17.60
CA ASP A 208 9.07 -4.17 -16.17
C ASP A 208 8.30 -2.86 -15.95
N VAL A 209 7.32 -2.87 -15.05
CA VAL A 209 6.56 -1.67 -14.65
C VAL A 209 6.79 -1.39 -13.18
N THR A 210 7.36 -0.23 -12.87
CA THR A 210 7.55 0.23 -11.49
C THR A 210 6.46 1.20 -11.08
N LEU A 211 5.74 0.90 -9.99
CA LEU A 211 4.88 1.86 -9.30
C LEU A 211 5.65 2.47 -8.12
N ALA A 212 5.65 3.80 -8.05
CA ALA A 212 6.32 4.58 -7.01
C ALA A 212 5.41 5.70 -6.49
N GLY A 213 5.11 5.67 -5.19
CA GLY A 213 4.28 6.67 -4.50
C GLY A 213 2.85 6.21 -4.24
N THR A 214 1.99 7.17 -3.92
CA THR A 214 0.62 6.94 -3.45
C THR A 214 -0.30 6.36 -4.53
N ILE A 215 -1.02 5.30 -4.18
CA ILE A 215 -2.09 4.73 -5.02
C ILE A 215 -3.43 5.34 -4.60
N GLN A 216 -4.14 5.93 -5.56
CA GLN A 216 -5.48 6.46 -5.36
C GLN A 216 -6.53 5.56 -6.00
N SER A 217 -7.41 4.97 -5.20
CA SER A 217 -8.61 4.30 -5.70
C SER A 217 -9.69 5.32 -6.04
N ASN A 218 -10.34 5.14 -7.19
CA ASN A 218 -11.47 5.93 -7.66
C ASN A 218 -12.55 4.99 -8.20
N LEU A 219 -13.45 4.55 -7.32
CA LEU A 219 -14.49 3.60 -7.69
C LEU A 219 -15.83 4.31 -7.89
N PHE A 220 -16.58 3.84 -8.88
CA PHE A 220 -18.00 4.14 -9.05
C PHE A 220 -18.77 2.88 -8.66
N VAL A 221 -19.49 2.94 -7.55
CA VAL A 221 -20.07 1.76 -6.91
C VAL A 221 -21.54 1.98 -6.62
N SER A 222 -22.31 0.89 -6.60
CA SER A 222 -23.66 0.86 -6.06
C SER A 222 -23.82 -0.36 -5.17
N THR A 223 -24.77 -0.30 -4.24
CA THR A 223 -25.13 -1.42 -3.36
C THR A 223 -26.65 -1.49 -3.24
N THR A 224 -27.21 -2.68 -3.10
CA THR A 224 -28.65 -2.87 -2.84
C THR A 224 -29.01 -2.46 -1.41
N GLY A 225 -28.03 -2.39 -0.52
CA GLY A 225 -28.18 -1.92 0.86
C GLY A 225 -28.02 -0.41 1.01
N THR A 226 -27.81 0.03 2.26
CA THR A 226 -27.62 1.44 2.62
C THR A 226 -26.22 1.74 3.17
N ASP A 227 -25.37 0.73 3.31
CA ASP A 227 -23.96 0.84 3.69
C ASP A 227 -23.20 -0.36 3.12
N SER A 228 -21.91 -0.21 2.86
CA SER A 228 -21.00 -1.27 2.40
C SER A 228 -19.56 -0.83 2.66
N ASP A 229 -18.71 -1.78 3.01
CA ASP A 229 -17.26 -1.58 3.00
C ASP A 229 -16.75 -1.96 1.59
N TRP A 230 -15.65 -1.34 1.14
CA TRP A 230 -15.04 -1.59 -0.17
C TRP A 230 -13.56 -1.83 0.03
N VAL A 231 -13.12 -3.05 -0.22
CA VAL A 231 -11.73 -3.47 -0.12
C VAL A 231 -11.13 -3.50 -1.52
N VAL A 232 -9.99 -2.85 -1.71
CA VAL A 232 -9.24 -2.87 -2.97
C VAL A 232 -7.85 -3.40 -2.69
N LYS A 233 -7.42 -4.38 -3.49
CA LYS A 233 -6.10 -5.00 -3.40
C LYS A 233 -5.32 -4.75 -4.68
N LEU A 234 -4.08 -4.30 -4.57
CA LEU A 234 -3.07 -4.33 -5.63
C LEU A 234 -2.24 -5.60 -5.47
N ILE A 235 -2.14 -6.37 -6.54
CA ILE A 235 -1.55 -7.70 -6.55
C ILE A 235 -0.58 -7.81 -7.73
N ASP A 236 0.57 -8.42 -7.46
CA ASP A 236 1.50 -8.90 -8.49
C ASP A 236 1.17 -10.36 -8.81
N ALA A 237 0.66 -10.60 -10.01
CA ALA A 237 0.29 -11.92 -10.49
C ALA A 237 1.43 -12.51 -11.33
N TYR A 238 2.02 -13.58 -10.80
CA TYR A 238 3.17 -14.26 -11.36
C TYR A 238 2.79 -15.10 -12.60
N PRO A 239 3.75 -15.39 -13.49
CA PRO A 239 3.54 -16.26 -14.64
C PRO A 239 2.99 -17.65 -14.23
N ASP A 240 2.15 -18.22 -15.07
CA ASP A 240 1.55 -19.53 -14.83
C ASP A 240 2.58 -20.68 -14.91
N ASP A 241 3.70 -20.47 -15.59
CA ASP A 241 4.75 -21.46 -15.85
C ASP A 241 5.99 -21.33 -14.95
N LEU A 242 5.95 -20.45 -13.95
CA LEU A 242 7.07 -20.27 -13.03
C LEU A 242 7.18 -21.42 -12.02
N GLU A 243 8.33 -22.12 -11.95
CA GLU A 243 8.47 -23.37 -11.20
C GLU A 243 7.99 -23.32 -9.73
N GLU A 244 8.48 -22.36 -8.94
CA GLU A 244 8.20 -22.31 -7.50
C GLU A 244 6.98 -21.44 -7.13
N LYS A 245 6.64 -20.47 -7.98
CA LYS A 245 5.59 -19.46 -7.73
C LYS A 245 4.55 -19.39 -8.85
N SER A 246 4.34 -20.52 -9.52
CA SER A 246 3.37 -20.66 -10.62
C SER A 246 2.03 -20.06 -10.24
N ALA A 247 1.56 -19.10 -11.06
CA ALA A 247 0.28 -18.40 -10.92
C ALA A 247 0.04 -17.75 -9.56
N GLN A 248 1.09 -17.48 -8.77
CA GLN A 248 0.95 -16.85 -7.46
C GLN A 248 0.39 -15.43 -7.58
N GLN A 249 -0.52 -15.05 -6.68
CA GLN A 249 -1.11 -13.72 -6.61
C GLN A 249 -0.61 -13.00 -5.35
N THR A 250 0.59 -12.44 -5.41
CA THR A 250 1.21 -11.82 -4.22
C THR A 250 0.56 -10.47 -3.92
N LEU A 251 0.03 -10.33 -2.70
CA LEU A 251 -0.50 -9.05 -2.24
C LEU A 251 0.62 -8.01 -2.09
N ILE A 252 0.48 -6.88 -2.79
CA ILE A 252 1.41 -5.75 -2.71
C ILE A 252 0.86 -4.68 -1.79
N ARG A 253 -0.44 -4.38 -1.92
CA ARG A 253 -1.12 -3.41 -1.08
C ARG A 253 -2.61 -3.72 -0.99
N THR A 254 -3.22 -3.41 0.14
CA THR A 254 -4.67 -3.43 0.30
C THR A 254 -5.10 -2.27 1.16
N GLU A 255 -6.32 -1.78 0.95
CA GLU A 255 -6.98 -0.89 1.89
C GLU A 255 -8.50 -1.12 1.86
N VAL A 256 -9.15 -0.86 2.99
CA VAL A 256 -10.59 -0.96 3.16
C VAL A 256 -11.19 0.42 3.37
N PHE A 257 -12.25 0.72 2.61
CA PHE A 257 -12.99 1.96 2.74
C PHE A 257 -14.42 1.71 3.18
N ARG A 258 -14.77 2.27 4.34
CA ARG A 258 -16.14 2.24 4.85
C ARG A 258 -17.02 3.27 4.16
N GLY A 259 -17.90 2.80 3.27
CA GLY A 259 -18.56 3.62 2.26
C GLY A 259 -19.48 4.73 2.79
N ARG A 260 -20.07 4.59 3.99
CA ARG A 260 -20.78 5.70 4.67
C ARG A 260 -19.93 6.97 4.84
N PHE A 261 -18.60 6.88 4.78
CA PHE A 261 -17.69 8.02 4.91
C PHE A 261 -17.28 8.67 3.58
N ARG A 262 -17.83 8.24 2.44
CA ARG A 262 -17.50 8.75 1.08
C ARG A 262 -17.55 10.27 0.92
N GLU A 263 -18.39 10.95 1.69
CA GLU A 263 -18.52 12.43 1.67
C GLU A 263 -17.86 13.08 2.90
N SER A 264 -17.73 12.36 4.02
CA SER A 264 -17.14 12.89 5.25
C SER A 264 -16.87 11.80 6.27
N TYR A 265 -15.62 11.70 6.75
CA TYR A 265 -15.28 10.87 7.92
C TYR A 265 -15.96 11.34 9.22
N LYS A 266 -16.42 12.60 9.29
CA LYS A 266 -17.11 13.17 10.47
C LYS A 266 -18.62 12.96 10.44
N LYS A 267 -19.23 13.10 9.26
CA LYS A 267 -20.68 13.04 9.05
C LYS A 267 -21.01 11.90 8.08
N PRO A 268 -21.15 10.66 8.57
CA PRO A 268 -21.48 9.54 7.69
C PRO A 268 -22.85 9.71 7.06
N LYS A 269 -23.01 9.21 5.83
CA LYS A 269 -24.25 9.28 5.07
C LYS A 269 -24.57 7.92 4.46
N PRO A 270 -25.81 7.41 4.57
CA PRO A 270 -26.18 6.15 3.94
C PRO A 270 -26.05 6.25 2.42
N PHE A 271 -25.79 5.12 1.76
CA PHE A 271 -26.04 4.99 0.32
C PHE A 271 -27.54 4.99 0.08
N LYS A 272 -27.93 5.47 -1.10
CA LYS A 272 -29.25 5.19 -1.63
C LYS A 272 -29.16 3.85 -2.39
N PRO A 273 -30.03 2.88 -2.10
CA PRO A 273 -30.01 1.60 -2.78
C PRO A 273 -30.00 1.75 -4.31
N ASN A 274 -29.11 1.00 -4.97
CA ASN A 274 -28.96 0.93 -6.43
C ASN A 274 -28.54 2.25 -7.12
N GLU A 275 -28.25 3.33 -6.39
CA GLU A 275 -27.72 4.57 -6.96
C GLU A 275 -26.18 4.50 -6.99
N VAL A 276 -25.59 4.78 -8.15
CA VAL A 276 -24.14 4.86 -8.30
C VAL A 276 -23.61 6.05 -7.51
N ALA A 277 -22.60 5.80 -6.67
CA ALA A 277 -21.87 6.80 -5.93
C ALA A 277 -20.37 6.65 -6.20
N ARG A 278 -19.68 7.79 -6.27
CA ARG A 278 -18.22 7.81 -6.29
C ARG A 278 -17.68 7.61 -4.88
N ILE A 279 -16.70 6.72 -4.74
CA ILE A 279 -15.85 6.60 -3.56
C ILE A 279 -14.39 6.77 -3.98
N SER A 280 -13.60 7.44 -3.14
CA SER A 280 -12.22 7.76 -3.44
C SER A 280 -11.41 7.71 -2.15
N PHE A 281 -10.40 6.87 -2.10
CA PHE A 281 -9.53 6.67 -0.94
C PHE A 281 -8.15 6.19 -1.37
N GLU A 282 -7.15 6.52 -0.56
CA GLU A 282 -5.77 6.10 -0.78
C GLU A 282 -5.58 4.65 -0.35
N LEU A 283 -4.85 3.88 -1.15
CA LEU A 283 -4.31 2.58 -0.76
C LEU A 283 -2.95 2.71 -0.06
N TRP A 284 -2.43 3.93 0.07
CA TRP A 284 -1.06 4.25 0.48
C TRP A 284 0.01 3.94 -0.56
N ASP A 285 1.23 4.28 -0.20
CA ASP A 285 2.37 4.27 -1.10
C ASP A 285 2.91 2.86 -1.33
N VAL A 286 3.51 2.69 -2.50
CA VAL A 286 4.33 1.52 -2.84
C VAL A 286 5.62 1.97 -3.53
N LEU A 287 6.66 1.16 -3.39
CA LEU A 287 7.73 1.06 -4.38
C LEU A 287 7.83 -0.41 -4.79
N HIS A 288 7.21 -0.75 -5.92
CA HIS A 288 7.13 -2.13 -6.40
C HIS A 288 7.33 -2.19 -7.90
N THR A 289 8.13 -3.16 -8.36
CA THR A 289 8.34 -3.46 -9.77
C THR A 289 7.69 -4.77 -10.13
N PHE A 290 6.64 -4.68 -10.95
CA PHE A 290 6.03 -5.82 -11.63
C PHE A 290 6.95 -6.20 -12.78
N LYS A 291 7.48 -7.42 -12.77
CA LYS A 291 8.42 -7.87 -13.81
C LYS A 291 7.70 -8.15 -15.12
N ARG A 292 8.42 -8.03 -16.24
CA ARG A 292 8.01 -8.63 -17.51
C ARG A 292 7.59 -10.09 -17.30
N GLY A 293 6.47 -10.48 -17.90
CA GLY A 293 5.84 -11.79 -17.72
C GLY A 293 4.78 -11.82 -16.61
N HIS A 294 4.82 -10.88 -15.66
CA HIS A 294 3.80 -10.76 -14.62
C HIS A 294 2.57 -10.00 -15.15
N ARG A 295 1.55 -9.84 -14.31
CA ARG A 295 0.40 -8.97 -14.54
C ARG A 295 0.15 -8.10 -13.31
N ILE A 296 -0.32 -6.88 -13.56
CA ILE A 296 -0.88 -6.03 -12.52
C ILE A 296 -2.32 -6.45 -12.31
N MET A 297 -2.67 -6.85 -11.09
CA MET A 297 -3.99 -7.36 -10.74
C MET A 297 -4.63 -6.51 -9.63
N ILE A 298 -5.94 -6.31 -9.75
CA ILE A 298 -6.77 -5.63 -8.77
C ILE A 298 -7.89 -6.56 -8.32
N HIS A 299 -8.03 -6.77 -7.01
CA HIS A 299 -9.24 -7.38 -6.44
C HIS A 299 -10.15 -6.30 -5.86
N VAL A 300 -11.47 -6.51 -5.97
CA VAL A 300 -12.49 -5.71 -5.28
C VAL A 300 -13.46 -6.64 -4.55
N GLN A 301 -13.66 -6.41 -3.25
CA GLN A 301 -14.57 -7.17 -2.38
C GLN A 301 -15.21 -6.26 -1.32
N SER A 302 -16.21 -6.74 -0.59
CA SER A 302 -16.98 -5.92 0.39
C SER A 302 -16.90 -6.39 1.85
N THR A 303 -16.02 -7.35 2.15
CA THR A 303 -15.77 -7.90 3.50
C THR A 303 -14.34 -8.37 3.60
#